data_AF-A0A9P9YJL1-F1
#
_entry.id   AF-A0A9P9YJL1-F1
#
_cell.length_a   1.000
_cell.length_b   1.000
_cell.length_c   1.000
_cell.angle_alpha   90.00
_cell.angle_beta   90.00
_cell.angle_gamma   90.00
#
_symmetry.space_group_name_H-M   'P 1'
#
loop_
_entity.id
_entity.type
_entity.pdbx_description
1 polymer ?
#
loop_
_entity_poly.entity_id
_entity_poly.type
_entity_poly.pdbx_seq_one_letter_code
_entity_poly.pdbx_strand_id
1 'polypeptide(L)'
;MVVPQRAAGGSEPGQPRKEGHLLDGNGKIYRCPICHKPPVEKVVTNCGHLFCLGCLTNVLQAGPWCPRCQTEVYRVQRVFT
;
A
#
# COMPACT_ATOMS: atom_id res chain seq x y z
N MET A 1 -28.46 -38.07 9.32
CA MET A 1 -28.24 -36.90 10.18
C MET A 1 -27.31 -35.96 9.43
N VAL A 2 -27.85 -35.03 8.64
CA VAL A 2 -27.06 -33.99 7.98
C VAL A 2 -27.46 -32.67 8.62
N VAL A 3 -26.53 -32.06 9.35
CA VAL A 3 -26.72 -30.73 9.93
C VAL A 3 -26.06 -29.75 8.96
N PRO A 4 -26.80 -28.85 8.29
CA PRO A 4 -26.18 -27.87 7.42
C PRO A 4 -25.90 -26.55 8.16
N GLN A 5 -25.11 -25.73 7.46
CA GLN A 5 -24.91 -24.29 7.61
C GLN A 5 -23.85 -23.77 8.59
N ARG A 6 -22.66 -23.55 8.02
CA ARG A 6 -21.81 -22.39 8.32
C ARG A 6 -22.60 -21.11 8.05
N ALA A 7 -22.65 -20.19 9.02
CA ALA A 7 -23.17 -18.85 8.83
C ALA A 7 -22.02 -17.87 8.58
N ALA A 8 -22.18 -17.07 7.53
CA ALA A 8 -21.38 -15.90 7.19
C ALA A 8 -21.84 -14.68 7.99
N GLY A 9 -21.00 -13.63 8.09
CA GLY A 9 -21.49 -12.29 8.45
C GLY A 9 -20.43 -11.30 8.90
N GLY A 10 -20.42 -10.12 8.26
CA GLY A 10 -19.65 -8.91 8.62
C GLY A 10 -19.13 -8.18 7.36
N SER A 11 -19.98 -7.60 6.51
CA SER A 11 -20.56 -6.23 6.54
C SER A 11 -19.55 -5.12 6.21
N GLU A 12 -19.45 -4.67 4.95
CA GLU A 12 -20.02 -3.43 4.34
C GLU A 12 -18.98 -2.28 4.28
N PRO A 13 -19.11 -1.16 3.50
CA PRO A 13 -20.12 -0.75 2.50
C PRO A 13 -19.53 -0.27 1.14
N GLY A 14 -20.42 0.09 0.20
CA GLY A 14 -20.11 0.49 -1.19
C GLY A 14 -19.12 1.65 -1.35
N GLN A 15 -18.22 1.50 -2.32
CA GLN A 15 -17.19 2.49 -2.61
C GLN A 15 -17.66 3.47 -3.71
N PRO A 16 -17.54 4.80 -3.50
CA PRO A 16 -17.86 5.78 -4.51
C PRO A 16 -17.01 5.57 -5.77
N ARG A 17 -17.67 5.71 -6.92
CA ARG A 17 -17.03 5.59 -8.24
C ARG A 17 -16.06 6.75 -8.44
N LYS A 18 -14.75 6.42 -8.60
CA LYS A 18 -13.66 7.15 -9.31
C LYS A 18 -12.43 7.67 -8.54
N GLU A 19 -11.82 6.84 -7.69
CA GLU A 19 -10.42 7.04 -7.31
C GLU A 19 -9.65 5.75 -7.63
N GLY A 20 -8.64 5.85 -8.51
CA GLY A 20 -7.84 4.71 -8.99
C GLY A 20 -6.97 4.13 -7.89
N HIS A 21 -7.57 3.29 -7.04
CA HIS A 21 -6.85 2.62 -5.98
C HIS A 21 -5.95 1.54 -6.60
N LEU A 22 -4.65 1.61 -6.31
CA LEU A 22 -3.72 0.54 -6.64
C LEU A 22 -4.19 -0.74 -5.95
N LEU A 23 -4.45 -1.80 -6.71
CA LEU A 23 -4.84 -3.09 -6.19
C LEU A 23 -3.60 -3.97 -6.02
N ASP A 24 -3.43 -4.57 -4.85
CA ASP A 24 -2.47 -5.66 -4.64
C ASP A 24 -2.87 -6.90 -5.46
N GLY A 25 -1.96 -7.86 -5.63
CA GLY A 25 -2.23 -9.14 -6.29
C GLY A 25 -3.33 -10.01 -5.65
N ASN A 26 -3.88 -9.56 -4.52
CA ASN A 26 -5.02 -10.16 -3.82
C ASN A 26 -6.33 -9.33 -3.99
N GLY A 27 -6.36 -8.38 -4.93
CA GLY A 27 -7.53 -7.53 -5.18
C GLY A 27 -7.86 -6.55 -4.04
N LYS A 28 -6.90 -6.26 -3.15
CA LYS A 28 -7.06 -5.34 -2.02
C LYS A 28 -6.44 -3.99 -2.35
N ILE A 29 -6.95 -2.92 -1.74
CA ILE A 29 -6.33 -1.60 -1.85
C ILE A 29 -4.93 -1.64 -1.24
N TYR A 30 -3.92 -1.32 -2.05
CA TYR A 30 -2.56 -1.13 -1.59
C TYR A 30 -2.50 -0.03 -0.54
N ARG A 31 -1.85 -0.33 0.57
CA ARG A 31 -1.64 0.62 1.68
C ARG A 31 -0.15 0.82 1.90
N CYS A 32 0.26 2.06 2.12
CA CYS A 32 1.65 2.37 2.44
C CYS A 32 2.06 1.60 3.71
N PRO A 33 3.17 0.84 3.69
CA PRO A 33 3.59 0.02 4.84
C PRO A 33 4.14 0.85 6.01
N ILE A 34 4.25 2.17 5.88
CA ILE A 34 4.70 3.08 6.94
C ILE A 34 3.50 3.65 7.70
N CYS A 35 2.49 4.17 6.98
CA CYS A 35 1.35 4.85 7.58
C CYS A 35 0.02 4.08 7.51
N HIS A 36 0.01 2.92 6.83
CA HIS A 36 -1.12 2.02 6.63
C HIS A 36 -2.35 2.65 5.94
N LYS A 37 -2.15 3.77 5.24
CA LYS A 37 -3.17 4.50 4.47
C LYS A 37 -2.94 4.34 2.95
N PRO A 38 -3.95 4.63 2.11
CA PRO A 38 -3.73 4.78 0.68
C PRO A 38 -2.59 5.78 0.41
N PRO A 39 -1.61 5.44 -0.44
CA PRO A 39 -0.47 6.30 -0.65
C PRO A 39 -0.84 7.64 -1.29
N VAL A 40 -0.48 8.74 -0.62
CA VAL A 40 -0.56 10.10 -1.18
C VAL A 40 0.77 10.41 -1.84
N GLU A 41 0.74 10.91 -3.09
CA GLU A 41 1.93 11.10 -3.92
C GLU A 41 2.80 9.84 -3.95
N LYS A 42 2.19 8.74 -4.40
CA LYS A 42 2.81 7.41 -4.54
C LYS A 42 4.18 7.51 -5.22
N VAL A 43 5.19 6.98 -4.53
CA VAL A 43 6.56 6.86 -5.04
C VAL A 43 7.04 5.43 -4.97
N VAL A 44 7.85 5.03 -5.94
CA VAL A 44 8.50 3.73 -6.01
C VAL A 44 10.01 3.92 -5.90
N THR A 45 10.65 3.17 -5.02
CA THR A 45 12.11 3.15 -4.86
C THR A 45 12.78 2.32 -5.96
N ASN A 46 14.10 2.44 -6.12
CA ASN A 46 14.91 1.59 -7.02
C ASN A 46 14.71 0.08 -6.79
N CYS A 47 14.41 -0.33 -5.56
CA CYS A 47 14.12 -1.72 -5.23
C CYS A 47 12.67 -2.15 -5.52
N GLY A 48 11.84 -1.27 -6.11
CA GLY A 48 10.49 -1.59 -6.56
C GLY A 48 9.38 -1.47 -5.49
N HIS A 49 9.70 -0.98 -4.30
CA HIS A 49 8.72 -0.84 -3.22
C HIS A 49 8.03 0.52 -3.24
N LEU A 50 6.72 0.52 -2.96
CA LEU A 50 5.86 1.69 -3.05
C LEU A 50 5.57 2.31 -1.67
N PHE A 51 5.62 3.64 -1.58
CA PHE A 51 5.33 4.38 -0.35
C PHE A 51 4.65 5.73 -0.66
N CYS A 52 4.17 6.42 0.37
CA CYS A 52 3.88 7.85 0.24
C CYS A 52 5.19 8.62 0.13
N LEU A 53 5.22 9.69 -0.68
CA LEU A 53 6.38 10.58 -0.77
C LEU A 53 6.82 11.07 0.61
N GLY A 54 5.91 11.68 1.37
CA GLY A 54 6.24 12.22 2.70
C GLY A 54 6.70 11.15 3.70
N CYS A 55 6.10 9.95 3.65
CA CYS A 55 6.51 8.86 4.53
C CYS A 55 7.92 8.35 4.19
N LEU A 56 8.22 8.16 2.91
CA LEU A 56 9.55 7.74 2.48
C LEU A 56 10.59 8.81 2.81
N THR A 57 10.33 10.08 2.49
CA THR A 57 11.23 11.20 2.81
C THR A 57 11.54 11.27 4.30
N ASN A 58 10.55 11.02 5.17
CA ASN A 58 10.79 11.00 6.62
C ASN A 58 11.74 9.88 7.05
N VAL A 59 11.61 8.68 6.49
CA VAL A 59 12.52 7.57 6.81
C VAL A 59 13.92 7.85 6.27
N LEU A 60 14.03 8.44 5.08
CA LEU A 60 15.32 8.76 4.46
C LEU A 60 16.14 9.79 5.25
N GLN A 61 15.52 10.59 6.13
CA GLN A 61 16.24 11.45 7.07
C GLN A 61 17.05 10.67 8.11
N ALA A 62 16.58 9.48 8.50
CA ALA A 62 17.29 8.61 9.43
C ALA A 62 18.35 7.74 8.73
N GLY A 63 18.17 7.48 7.43
CA GLY A 63 19.16 6.78 6.60
C GLY A 63 18.58 6.36 5.25
N PRO A 64 19.42 6.15 4.22
CA PRO A 64 18.98 5.89 2.86
C PRO A 64 18.50 4.44 2.64
N TRP A 65 17.70 3.89 3.56
CA TRP A 65 17.33 2.47 3.54
C TRP A 65 15.85 2.27 3.25
N CYS A 66 15.53 1.30 2.38
CA CYS A 66 14.14 0.95 2.09
C CYS A 66 13.47 0.30 3.32
N PRO A 67 12.32 0.80 3.81
CA PRO A 67 11.61 0.21 4.95
C PRO A 67 11.15 -1.24 4.75
N ARG A 68 11.07 -1.72 3.50
CA ARG A 68 10.53 -3.04 3.18
C ARG A 68 11.59 -4.12 3.04
N CYS A 69 12.73 -3.79 2.42
CA CYS A 69 13.78 -4.75 2.07
C CYS A 69 15.19 -4.29 2.47
N GLN A 70 15.32 -3.14 3.12
CA GLN A 70 16.60 -2.58 3.61
C GLN A 70 17.65 -2.32 2.52
N THR A 71 17.28 -2.39 1.24
CA THR A 71 18.15 -1.97 0.14
C THR A 71 18.35 -0.45 0.18
N GLU A 72 19.56 0.00 -0.15
CA GLU A 72 19.87 1.42 -0.26
C GLU A 72 19.00 2.10 -1.34
N VAL A 73 18.42 3.24 -0.98
CA VAL A 73 17.52 4.04 -1.80
C VAL A 73 18.31 5.20 -2.40
N TYR A 74 18.72 5.03 -3.65
CA TYR A 74 19.39 6.09 -4.44
C TYR A 74 18.51 6.66 -5.55
N ARG A 75 17.34 6.07 -5.80
CA ARG A 75 16.37 6.58 -6.78
C ARG A 75 14.94 6.42 -6.27
N VAL A 76 14.16 7.48 -6.40
CA VAL A 76 12.74 7.54 -6.04
C VAL A 76 11.98 8.07 -7.26
N GLN A 77 10.97 7.34 -7.72
CA GLN A 77 10.17 7.69 -8.88
C GLN A 77 8.72 7.94 -8.46
N ARG A 78 8.17 9.11 -8.79
CA ARG A 78 6.73 9.38 -8.61
C ARG A 78 5.94 8.61 -9.64
N VAL A 79 4.90 7.93 -9.19
CA VAL A 79 3.98 7.21 -10.07
C VAL A 79 2.72 8.08 -10.21
N PHE A 80 2.31 8.38 -11.43
CA PHE A 80 1.02 9.00 -11.71
C PHE A 80 0.15 7.91 -12.33
N THR A 81 -0.78 7.37 -11.54
CA THR A 81 -1.91 6.56 -12.01
C THR A 81 -3.17 7.32 -11.74
#